data_AF-A0A2E8KR85-F1
#
_entry.id   AF-A0A2E8KR85-F1
#
_cell.length_a   1.000
_cell.length_b   1.000
_cell.length_c   1.000
_cell.angle_alpha   90.00
_cell.angle_beta   90.00
_cell.angle_gamma   90.00
#
_symmetry.space_group_name_H-M   'P 1'
#
loop_
_entity.id
_entity.type
_entity.pdbx_description
1 polymer ?
#
loop_
_entity_poly.entity_id
_entity_poly.type
_entity_poly.pdbx_seq_one_letter_code
_entity_poly.pdbx_strand_id
1 'polypeptide(L)'
;MVKLRGSTKPHHRNRDEVFHLVSITLVIVFSLIGWGVQEYRGSKEKSFVVSSGVNTNPPPFIPASKICLNSIDSVGLEELPGFGPVLSGRTVKFRQALKGFVRVDQLKEVYGIDSLLYETVHSWFKIDLDKVEGICVDDTSEKELIRHPYLDYKQARFLARFLKHNEVKDLSQIESLPYISLENWEKLDPYF
;
A
#
# COMPACT_ATOMS: atom_id res chain seq x y z
N MET A 1 -70.32 48.90 -38.20
CA MET A 1 -70.90 48.22 -37.02
C MET A 1 -69.81 47.37 -36.39
N VAL A 2 -69.34 47.74 -35.20
CA VAL A 2 -68.36 46.98 -34.40
C VAL A 2 -69.11 46.31 -33.26
N LYS A 3 -68.92 45.00 -33.04
CA LYS A 3 -69.22 44.40 -31.72
C LYS A 3 -68.29 43.22 -31.43
N LEU A 4 -67.55 43.37 -30.34
CA LEU A 4 -66.62 42.43 -29.73
C LEU A 4 -67.38 41.26 -29.08
N ARG A 5 -66.79 40.06 -29.11
CA ARG A 5 -67.07 38.97 -28.14
C ARG A 5 -65.74 38.45 -27.61
N GLY A 6 -65.49 38.68 -26.33
CA GLY A 6 -64.42 38.03 -25.57
C GLY A 6 -64.80 36.59 -25.23
N SER A 7 -63.80 35.70 -25.25
CA SER A 7 -63.89 34.31 -24.81
C SER A 7 -62.78 34.06 -23.82
N THR A 8 -63.11 33.83 -22.54
CA THR A 8 -62.16 33.40 -21.52
C THR A 8 -62.21 31.88 -21.42
N LYS A 9 -61.11 31.21 -21.79
CA LYS A 9 -60.91 29.77 -21.54
C LYS A 9 -60.42 29.54 -20.09
N PRO A 10 -60.85 28.47 -19.41
CA PRO A 10 -60.41 28.16 -18.05
C PRO A 10 -58.94 27.69 -18.01
N HIS A 11 -58.25 28.15 -16.97
CA HIS A 11 -56.83 27.93 -16.69
C HIS A 11 -56.57 26.47 -16.25
N HIS A 12 -55.90 25.69 -17.10
CA HIS A 12 -55.50 24.30 -16.84
C HIS A 12 -54.31 24.30 -15.87
N ARG A 13 -54.52 23.86 -14.63
CA ARG A 13 -53.48 23.82 -13.58
C ARG A 13 -52.45 22.73 -13.89
N ASN A 14 -51.20 23.13 -14.09
CA ASN A 14 -50.03 22.28 -14.38
C ASN A 14 -49.82 21.22 -13.29
N ARG A 15 -50.03 19.94 -13.62
CA ARG A 15 -49.58 18.82 -12.78
C ARG A 15 -48.05 18.73 -12.74
N ASP A 16 -47.40 19.30 -13.75
CA ASP A 16 -45.96 19.21 -13.98
C ASP A 16 -45.17 20.05 -12.96
N GLU A 17 -45.74 21.16 -12.49
CA GLU A 17 -45.12 22.00 -11.45
C GLU A 17 -45.07 21.33 -10.08
N VAL A 18 -46.07 20.48 -9.77
CA VAL A 18 -46.08 19.70 -8.52
C VAL A 18 -44.95 18.67 -8.51
N PHE A 19 -44.67 18.03 -9.65
CA PHE A 19 -43.58 17.06 -9.77
C PHE A 19 -42.19 17.70 -9.64
N HIS A 20 -42.01 18.92 -10.17
CA HIS A 20 -40.75 19.66 -10.04
C HIS A 20 -40.47 20.11 -8.60
N LEU A 21 -41.49 20.58 -7.88
CA LEU A 21 -41.32 21.04 -6.50
C LEU A 21 -41.00 19.89 -5.53
N VAL A 22 -41.64 18.73 -5.69
CA VAL A 22 -41.38 17.55 -4.84
C VAL A 22 -39.95 17.02 -5.04
N SER A 23 -39.43 17.05 -6.27
CA SER A 23 -38.05 16.65 -6.59
C SER A 23 -37.02 17.55 -5.91
N ILE A 24 -37.21 18.88 -5.97
CA ILE A 24 -36.29 19.85 -5.35
C ILE A 24 -36.28 19.68 -3.82
N THR A 25 -37.43 19.44 -3.18
CA THR A 25 -37.47 19.21 -1.73
C THR A 25 -36.75 17.93 -1.29
N LEU A 26 -36.79 16.85 -2.09
CA LEU A 26 -36.09 15.59 -1.78
C LEU A 26 -34.56 15.75 -1.85
N VAL A 27 -34.03 16.50 -2.82
CA VAL A 27 -32.58 16.76 -2.92
C VAL A 27 -32.07 17.57 -1.73
N ILE A 28 -32.85 18.54 -1.23
CA ILE A 28 -32.48 19.34 -0.05
C ILE A 28 -32.45 18.49 1.23
N VAL A 29 -33.42 17.58 1.39
CA VAL A 29 -33.46 16.66 2.55
C VAL A 29 -32.30 15.66 2.52
N PHE A 30 -31.90 15.16 1.34
CA PHE A 30 -30.75 14.28 1.20
C PHE A 30 -29.40 14.99 1.42
N SER A 31 -29.28 16.29 1.12
CA SER A 31 -28.09 17.10 1.45
C SER A 31 -27.96 17.40 2.95
N LEU A 32 -29.07 17.36 3.72
CA LEU A 32 -29.07 17.67 5.15
C LEU A 32 -28.91 16.44 6.07
N ILE A 33 -29.04 15.22 5.54
CA ILE A 33 -28.88 13.96 6.29
C ILE A 33 -27.52 13.28 6.01
N GLY A 34 -26.74 13.79 5.05
CA GLY A 34 -25.43 13.25 4.64
C GLY A 34 -24.21 13.72 5.44
N TRP A 35 -24.38 14.26 6.65
CA TRP A 35 -23.31 14.56 7.61
C TRP A 35 -23.63 13.88 8.93
N GLY A 36 -23.04 12.72 9.21
CA GLY A 36 -23.18 12.08 10.52
C GLY A 36 -22.88 10.60 10.48
N VAL A 37 -21.58 10.27 10.59
CA VAL A 37 -20.90 9.02 11.01
C VAL A 37 -19.50 9.17 10.37
N GLN A 38 -18.43 9.62 11.05
CA GLN A 38 -17.73 8.94 12.13
C GLN A 38 -16.72 9.92 12.78
N GLU A 39 -16.78 10.03 14.10
CA GLU A 39 -15.72 10.39 15.06
C GLU A 39 -14.31 10.73 14.48
N TYR A 40 -14.05 12.00 14.14
CA TYR A 40 -12.67 12.48 13.97
C TYR A 40 -12.08 12.78 15.36
N ARG A 41 -11.44 11.76 15.94
CA ARG A 41 -10.65 11.87 17.16
C ARG A 41 -9.52 12.89 16.97
N GLY A 42 -9.64 14.02 17.66
CA GLY A 42 -8.56 14.84 18.22
C GLY A 42 -7.30 15.05 17.40
N SER A 43 -7.31 16.04 16.50
CA SER A 43 -6.07 16.71 16.10
C SER A 43 -5.70 17.72 17.20
N LYS A 44 -4.63 17.43 17.96
CA LYS A 44 -4.04 18.39 18.89
C LYS A 44 -3.52 19.59 18.09
N GLU A 45 -4.18 20.74 18.22
CA GLU A 45 -3.60 22.02 17.80
C GLU A 45 -2.31 22.25 18.59
N LYS A 46 -1.17 22.15 17.91
CA LYS A 46 0.10 22.66 18.44
C LYS A 46 0.04 24.18 18.33
N SER A 47 -0.10 24.84 19.47
CA SER A 47 0.09 26.28 19.63
C SER A 47 1.42 26.72 19.03
N PHE A 48 1.37 27.46 17.93
CA PHE A 48 2.54 28.03 17.26
C PHE A 48 3.02 29.22 18.07
N VAL A 49 4.04 28.99 18.91
CA VAL A 49 4.83 30.07 19.50
C VAL A 49 5.76 30.59 18.40
N VAL A 50 5.54 31.83 17.95
CA VAL A 50 6.50 32.57 17.12
C VAL A 50 7.73 32.82 18.00
N SER A 51 8.72 31.92 17.91
CA SER A 51 10.05 32.18 18.45
C SER A 51 10.94 32.73 17.35
N SER A 52 11.48 33.90 17.62
CA SER A 52 12.40 34.66 16.79
C SER A 52 13.60 33.81 16.32
N GLY A 53 13.82 33.83 15.01
CA GLY A 53 15.05 33.56 14.26
C GLY A 53 16.18 32.80 14.96
N VAL A 54 16.15 31.47 14.84
CA VAL A 54 17.37 30.68 14.59
C VAL A 54 17.01 29.64 13.53
N ASN A 55 17.58 29.77 12.31
CA ASN A 55 17.54 28.68 11.33
C ASN A 55 18.51 27.57 11.80
N THR A 56 18.13 26.85 12.86
CA THR A 56 18.70 25.54 13.13
C THR A 56 17.87 24.55 12.33
N ASN A 57 18.38 24.12 11.17
CA ASN A 57 17.90 22.85 10.61
C ASN A 57 18.02 21.82 11.75
N PRO A 58 16.93 21.13 12.12
CA PRO A 58 17.01 20.12 13.17
C PRO A 58 18.10 19.11 12.77
N PRO A 59 18.89 18.61 13.74
CA PRO A 59 19.90 17.61 13.45
C PRO A 59 19.24 16.44 12.71
N PRO A 60 19.93 15.84 11.72
CA PRO A 60 19.40 14.68 11.02
C PRO A 60 19.00 13.62 12.05
N PHE A 61 17.78 13.12 11.92
CA PHE A 61 17.31 12.04 12.78
C PHE A 61 18.24 10.84 12.61
N ILE A 62 18.78 10.36 13.72
CA ILE A 62 19.58 9.13 13.77
C ILE A 62 19.06 8.35 14.97
N PRO A 63 18.56 7.11 14.78
CA PRO A 63 18.09 6.32 15.90
C PRO A 63 19.26 5.95 16.83
N ALA A 64 18.99 5.87 18.13
CA ALA A 64 20.01 5.56 19.14
C ALA A 64 20.66 4.18 18.95
N SER A 65 19.99 3.27 18.23
CA SER A 65 20.52 1.97 17.83
C SER A 65 19.93 1.52 16.50
N LYS A 66 20.60 0.58 15.82
CA LYS A 66 20.09 0.01 14.56
C LYS A 66 18.82 -0.81 14.79
N ILE A 67 17.82 -0.54 13.96
CA ILE A 67 16.49 -1.14 14.00
C ILE A 67 16.48 -2.41 13.14
N CYS A 68 15.93 -3.51 13.67
CA CYS A 68 15.80 -4.74 12.89
C CYS A 68 14.66 -4.59 11.86
N LEU A 69 15.02 -4.59 10.56
CA LEU A 69 14.06 -4.42 9.48
C LEU A 69 13.06 -5.60 9.39
N ASN A 70 13.47 -6.80 9.81
CA ASN A 70 12.60 -7.97 9.85
C ASN A 70 11.62 -7.97 11.04
N SER A 71 11.80 -7.10 12.04
CA SER A 71 10.96 -7.07 13.25
C SER A 71 10.09 -5.82 13.39
N ILE A 72 10.51 -4.69 12.82
CA ILE A 72 9.77 -3.43 12.95
C ILE A 72 8.36 -3.55 12.35
N ASP A 73 7.33 -3.07 13.05
CA ASP A 73 5.97 -3.07 12.54
C ASP A 73 5.67 -1.78 11.75
N SER A 74 4.46 -1.67 11.21
CA SER A 74 4.09 -0.48 10.44
C SER A 74 4.08 0.78 11.29
N VAL A 75 3.68 0.68 12.56
CA VAL A 75 3.62 1.81 13.49
C VAL A 75 5.03 2.33 13.77
N GLY A 76 5.98 1.45 14.09
CA GLY A 76 7.37 1.84 14.30
C GLY A 76 8.03 2.38 13.04
N LEU A 77 7.65 1.90 11.84
CA LEU A 77 8.11 2.50 10.59
C LEU A 77 7.57 3.92 10.42
N GLU A 78 6.30 4.18 10.72
CA GLU A 78 5.66 5.51 10.61
C GLU A 78 6.30 6.57 11.53
N GLU A 79 7.01 6.17 12.58
CA GLU A 79 7.78 7.08 13.43
C GLU A 79 9.07 7.58 12.76
N LEU A 80 9.52 6.91 11.69
CA LEU A 80 10.75 7.25 11.00
C LEU A 80 10.50 8.35 9.94
N PRO A 81 11.37 9.37 9.85
CA PRO A 81 11.26 10.38 8.80
C PRO A 81 11.25 9.77 7.39
N GLY A 82 10.28 10.19 6.58
CA GLY A 82 10.08 9.68 5.22
C GLY A 82 9.18 8.45 5.10
N PHE A 83 8.83 7.80 6.22
CA PHE A 83 7.87 6.70 6.24
C PHE A 83 6.49 7.22 6.69
N GLY A 84 5.56 7.31 5.74
CA GLY A 84 4.14 7.52 6.03
C GLY A 84 3.36 6.20 6.03
N PRO A 85 2.06 6.21 6.39
CA PRO A 85 1.23 5.00 6.50
C PRO A 85 1.26 4.11 5.25
N VAL A 86 1.27 4.72 4.06
CA VAL A 86 1.33 4.01 2.78
C VAL A 86 2.67 3.28 2.60
N LEU A 87 3.79 3.96 2.86
CA LEU A 87 5.12 3.40 2.63
C LEU A 87 5.46 2.34 3.68
N SER A 88 5.09 2.57 4.94
CA SER A 88 5.20 1.58 6.03
C SER A 88 4.42 0.32 5.70
N GLY A 89 3.16 0.46 5.25
CA GLY A 89 2.34 -0.66 4.82
C GLY A 89 2.94 -1.43 3.63
N ARG A 90 3.53 -0.73 2.65
CA ARG A 90 4.22 -1.39 1.51
C ARG A 90 5.48 -2.12 1.95
N THR A 91 6.26 -1.53 2.85
CA THR A 91 7.48 -2.15 3.38
C THR A 91 7.16 -3.46 4.10
N VAL A 92 6.12 -3.46 4.96
CA VAL A 92 5.67 -4.68 5.65
C VAL A 92 5.13 -5.72 4.68
N LYS A 93 4.32 -5.33 3.69
CA LYS A 93 3.80 -6.25 2.67
C LYS A 93 4.92 -6.86 1.82
N PHE A 94 5.90 -6.06 1.44
CA PHE A 94 7.05 -6.52 0.68
C PHE A 94 7.90 -7.50 1.50
N ARG A 95 8.16 -7.19 2.78
CA ARG A 95 8.82 -8.12 3.73
C ARG A 95 8.10 -9.47 3.79
N GLN A 96 6.78 -9.44 3.95
CA GLN A 96 5.97 -10.68 4.04
C GLN A 96 6.03 -11.49 2.74
N ALA A 97 5.97 -10.82 1.59
CA ALA A 97 6.07 -11.45 0.29
C ALA A 97 7.45 -12.06 0.02
N LEU A 98 8.53 -11.38 0.46
CA LEU A 98 9.90 -11.89 0.42
C LEU A 98 10.16 -13.03 1.42
N LYS A 99 9.32 -13.21 2.44
CA LYS A 99 9.62 -14.02 3.64
C LYS A 99 10.74 -13.47 4.52
N GLY A 100 10.97 -12.16 4.48
CA GLY A 100 12.01 -11.47 5.24
C GLY A 100 13.06 -10.86 4.33
N PHE A 101 13.66 -9.75 4.77
CA PHE A 101 14.80 -9.17 4.09
C PHE A 101 16.07 -9.92 4.47
N VAL A 102 16.88 -10.30 3.49
CA VAL A 102 18.22 -10.86 3.69
C VAL A 102 19.30 -9.78 3.66
N ARG A 103 19.01 -8.63 3.03
CA ARG A 103 19.91 -7.47 2.92
C ARG A 103 19.13 -6.16 3.06
N VAL A 104 19.75 -5.14 3.63
CA VAL A 104 19.13 -3.80 3.74
C VAL A 104 18.87 -3.18 2.36
N ASP A 105 19.73 -3.44 1.37
CA ASP A 105 19.61 -2.90 0.01
C ASP A 105 18.28 -3.24 -0.67
N GLN A 106 17.63 -4.34 -0.28
CA GLN A 106 16.32 -4.74 -0.79
C GLN A 106 15.22 -3.73 -0.45
N LEU A 107 15.45 -2.79 0.47
CA LEU A 107 14.56 -1.64 0.66
C LEU A 107 14.38 -0.84 -0.63
N LYS A 108 15.39 -0.76 -1.50
CA LYS A 108 15.29 -0.06 -2.81
C LYS A 108 14.23 -0.67 -3.73
N GLU A 109 13.83 -1.92 -3.47
CA GLU A 109 12.85 -2.66 -4.27
C GLU A 109 11.42 -2.44 -3.75
N VAL A 110 11.26 -1.85 -2.56
CA VAL A 110 9.96 -1.47 -2.03
C VAL A 110 9.42 -0.29 -2.82
N TYR A 111 8.24 -0.47 -3.43
CA TYR A 111 7.61 0.57 -4.24
C TYR A 111 7.36 1.88 -3.46
N GLY A 112 8.03 2.95 -3.87
CA GLY A 112 7.96 4.28 -3.25
C GLY A 112 9.14 4.63 -2.37
N ILE A 113 10.11 3.73 -2.18
CA ILE A 113 11.43 4.08 -1.65
C ILE A 113 12.27 4.60 -2.82
N ASP A 114 12.55 5.90 -2.83
CA ASP A 114 13.49 6.50 -3.78
C ASP A 114 14.93 6.48 -3.24
N SER A 115 15.89 6.79 -4.11
CA SER A 115 17.31 6.79 -3.75
C SER A 115 17.62 7.78 -2.61
N LEU A 116 16.97 8.94 -2.56
CA LEU A 116 17.23 9.95 -1.53
C LEU A 116 16.80 9.46 -0.15
N LEU A 117 15.60 8.87 -0.09
CA LEU A 117 15.11 8.25 1.12
C LEU A 117 16.01 7.09 1.55
N TYR A 118 16.38 6.20 0.63
CA TYR A 118 17.27 5.09 0.92
C TYR A 118 18.61 5.55 1.53
N GLU A 119 19.29 6.51 0.89
CA GLU A 119 20.57 7.02 1.38
C GLU A 119 20.45 7.62 2.79
N THR A 120 19.28 8.19 3.11
CA THR A 120 18.99 8.73 4.45
C THR A 120 18.79 7.63 5.49
N VAL A 121 18.03 6.57 5.15
CA VAL A 121 17.50 5.63 6.16
C VAL A 121 18.23 4.29 6.23
N HIS A 122 18.95 3.87 5.20
CA HIS A 122 19.55 2.52 5.15
C HIS A 122 20.47 2.24 6.36
N SER A 123 21.23 3.24 6.80
CA SER A 123 22.15 3.12 7.93
C SER A 123 21.45 2.86 9.27
N TRP A 124 20.15 3.17 9.37
CA TRP A 124 19.32 2.97 10.55
C TRP A 124 18.92 1.52 10.74
N PHE A 125 18.99 0.70 9.69
CA PHE A 125 18.51 -0.66 9.70
C PHE A 125 19.63 -1.70 9.85
N LYS A 126 19.25 -2.85 10.39
CA LYS A 126 20.02 -4.10 10.38
C LYS A 126 19.12 -5.26 9.98
N ILE A 127 19.72 -6.32 9.47
CA ILE A 127 19.06 -7.59 9.17
C ILE A 127 19.28 -8.56 10.32
N ASP A 128 18.25 -9.35 10.60
CA ASP A 128 18.30 -10.51 11.46
C ASP A 128 17.85 -11.70 10.59
N LEU A 129 18.81 -12.57 10.26
CA LEU A 129 18.59 -13.70 9.34
C LEU A 129 17.77 -14.81 9.98
N ASP A 130 17.74 -14.90 11.32
CA ASP A 130 16.91 -15.87 12.05
C ASP A 130 15.40 -15.59 11.88
N LYS A 131 15.05 -14.43 11.32
CA LYS A 131 13.68 -13.99 11.02
C LYS A 131 13.33 -14.10 9.53
N VAL A 132 14.21 -14.66 8.72
CA VAL A 132 13.92 -14.99 7.33
C VAL A 132 13.31 -16.39 7.29
N GLU A 133 12.14 -16.51 6.69
CA GLU A 133 11.47 -17.79 6.52
C GLU A 133 11.85 -18.40 5.16
N GLY A 134 12.22 -19.68 5.14
CA GLY A 134 12.48 -20.40 3.90
C GLY A 134 11.20 -20.79 3.15
N ILE A 135 11.36 -21.11 1.87
CA ILE A 135 10.39 -21.76 1.01
C ILE A 135 10.63 -23.26 1.16
N CYS A 136 9.67 -23.98 1.75
CA CYS A 136 9.78 -25.43 1.86
C CYS A 136 9.56 -26.07 0.49
N VAL A 137 10.60 -26.71 -0.05
CA VAL A 137 10.58 -27.36 -1.37
C VAL A 137 9.51 -28.48 -1.44
N ASP A 138 9.28 -29.18 -0.32
CA ASP A 138 8.33 -30.30 -0.24
C ASP A 138 6.87 -29.87 -0.02
N ASP A 139 6.63 -28.68 0.53
CA ASP A 139 5.30 -28.24 0.99
C ASP A 139 4.99 -26.76 0.67
N THR A 140 5.55 -26.22 -0.41
CA THR A 140 5.17 -24.88 -0.88
C THR A 140 4.03 -24.93 -1.88
N SER A 141 3.10 -23.97 -1.77
CA SER A 141 1.97 -23.87 -2.69
C SER A 141 2.26 -22.94 -3.87
N GLU A 142 1.63 -23.19 -5.02
CA GLU A 142 1.70 -22.28 -6.18
C GLU A 142 1.32 -20.84 -5.80
N LYS A 143 0.33 -20.67 -4.91
CA LYS A 143 -0.12 -19.35 -4.45
C LYS A 143 0.92 -18.62 -3.60
N GLU A 144 1.77 -19.36 -2.89
CA GLU A 144 2.86 -18.80 -2.11
C GLU A 144 3.97 -18.32 -3.04
N LEU A 145 4.40 -19.18 -3.99
CA LEU A 145 5.41 -18.85 -4.98
C LEU A 145 5.03 -17.65 -5.86
N ILE A 146 3.76 -17.55 -6.29
CA ILE A 146 3.27 -16.42 -7.11
C ILE A 146 3.39 -15.08 -6.38
N ARG A 147 3.35 -15.07 -5.05
CA ARG A 147 3.48 -13.84 -4.27
C ARG A 147 4.92 -13.41 -4.07
N HIS A 148 5.88 -14.29 -4.32
CA HIS A 148 7.28 -14.00 -4.09
C HIS A 148 7.79 -12.95 -5.10
N PRO A 149 8.38 -11.82 -4.66
CA PRO A 149 8.78 -10.72 -5.53
C PRO A 149 9.78 -11.08 -6.64
N TYR A 150 10.54 -12.16 -6.45
CA TYR A 150 11.53 -12.64 -7.43
C TYR A 150 11.02 -13.74 -8.36
N LEU A 151 9.72 -14.04 -8.31
CA LEU A 151 9.09 -14.98 -9.22
C LEU A 151 7.96 -14.31 -9.99
N ASP A 152 8.07 -14.29 -11.31
CA ASP A 152 6.91 -13.98 -12.15
C ASP A 152 5.90 -15.14 -12.12
N TYR A 153 4.69 -14.87 -12.61
CA TYR A 153 3.62 -15.86 -12.63
C TYR A 153 3.99 -17.16 -13.37
N LYS A 154 4.72 -17.08 -14.49
CA LYS A 154 5.11 -18.24 -15.28
C LYS A 154 6.16 -19.06 -14.54
N GLN A 155 7.15 -18.39 -13.95
CA GLN A 155 8.20 -19.00 -13.13
C GLN A 155 7.61 -19.69 -11.92
N ALA A 156 6.78 -19.00 -11.14
CA ALA A 156 6.12 -19.55 -9.96
C ALA A 156 5.26 -20.78 -10.30
N ARG A 157 4.47 -20.70 -11.38
CA ARG A 157 3.63 -21.81 -11.84
C ARG A 157 4.45 -22.99 -12.35
N PHE A 158 5.54 -22.73 -13.07
CA PHE A 158 6.44 -23.77 -13.54
C PHE A 158 7.12 -24.47 -12.36
N LEU A 159 7.68 -23.69 -11.43
CA LEU A 159 8.36 -24.18 -10.24
C LEU A 159 7.41 -25.00 -9.35
N ALA A 160 6.20 -24.49 -9.08
CA ALA A 160 5.19 -25.24 -8.32
C ALA A 160 4.88 -26.61 -8.94
N ARG A 161 4.79 -26.69 -10.28
CA ARG A 161 4.57 -27.96 -10.98
C ARG A 161 5.80 -28.86 -10.91
N PHE A 162 6.99 -28.29 -11.03
CA PHE A 162 8.24 -29.03 -10.90
C PHE A 162 8.35 -29.66 -9.51
N LEU A 163 8.19 -28.88 -8.44
CA LEU A 163 8.25 -29.35 -7.04
C LEU A 163 7.19 -30.42 -6.75
N LYS A 164 5.98 -30.28 -7.28
CA LYS A 164 4.90 -31.26 -7.09
C LYS A 164 5.19 -32.63 -7.72
N HIS A 165 5.98 -32.68 -8.80
CA HIS A 165 6.17 -33.89 -9.60
C HIS A 165 7.57 -34.50 -9.46
N ASN A 166 8.49 -33.83 -8.78
CA ASN A 166 9.88 -34.27 -8.64
C ASN A 166 10.30 -34.19 -7.18
N GLU A 167 10.99 -35.23 -6.71
CA GLU A 167 11.73 -35.17 -5.45
C GLU A 167 13.00 -34.35 -5.70
N VAL A 168 13.09 -33.17 -5.09
CA VAL A 168 14.27 -32.31 -5.19
C VAL A 168 15.24 -32.69 -4.07
N LYS A 169 16.38 -33.25 -4.46
CA LYS A 169 17.45 -33.69 -3.53
C LYS A 169 18.54 -32.64 -3.40
N ASP A 170 18.64 -31.75 -4.38
CA ASP A 170 19.65 -30.71 -4.48
C ASP A 170 19.05 -29.46 -5.15
N LEU A 171 19.38 -28.29 -4.61
CA LEU A 171 18.94 -26.99 -5.14
C LEU A 171 19.48 -26.71 -6.54
N SER A 172 20.58 -27.36 -6.96
CA SER A 172 21.09 -27.30 -8.34
C SER A 172 20.06 -27.75 -9.39
N GLN A 173 19.09 -28.59 -9.00
CA GLN A 173 17.99 -29.00 -9.86
C GLN A 173 17.01 -27.85 -10.14
N ILE A 174 16.88 -26.89 -9.23
CA ILE A 174 16.06 -25.69 -9.38
C ILE A 174 16.84 -24.63 -10.16
N GLU A 175 18.11 -24.43 -9.83
CA GLU A 175 19.00 -23.48 -10.53
C GLU A 175 19.07 -23.75 -12.05
N SER A 176 19.10 -25.02 -12.44
CA SER A 176 19.20 -25.43 -13.86
C SER A 176 17.89 -25.35 -14.65
N LEU A 177 16.79 -24.88 -14.04
CA LEU A 177 15.51 -24.79 -14.73
C LEU A 177 15.51 -23.70 -15.82
N PRO A 178 14.94 -23.97 -17.01
CA PRO A 178 15.06 -23.10 -18.19
C PRO A 178 14.42 -21.71 -18.05
N TYR A 179 13.60 -21.50 -17.02
CA TYR A 179 12.91 -20.23 -16.77
C TYR A 179 13.51 -19.43 -15.60
N ILE A 180 14.55 -19.95 -14.95
CA ILE A 180 15.25 -19.28 -13.87
C ILE A 180 16.61 -18.83 -14.42
N SER A 181 16.78 -17.53 -14.60
CA SER A 181 18.09 -16.97 -14.97
C SER A 181 19.02 -16.97 -13.75
N LEU A 182 20.32 -16.93 -13.98
CA LEU A 182 21.32 -16.84 -12.90
C LEU A 182 21.06 -15.63 -11.98
N GLU A 183 20.75 -14.45 -12.55
CA GLU A 183 20.41 -13.26 -11.76
C GLU A 183 19.18 -13.47 -10.87
N ASN A 184 18.16 -14.15 -11.37
CA ASN A 184 16.96 -14.45 -10.59
C ASN A 184 17.28 -15.47 -9.50
N TRP A 185 18.12 -16.47 -9.79
CA TRP A 185 18.55 -17.46 -8.82
C TRP A 185 19.34 -16.83 -7.68
N GLU A 186 20.31 -15.96 -7.95
CA GLU A 186 21.09 -15.28 -6.91
C GLU A 186 20.22 -14.51 -5.90
N LYS A 187 19.07 -13.99 -6.35
CA LYS A 187 18.11 -13.30 -5.48
C LYS A 187 17.19 -14.27 -4.73
N LEU A 188 16.91 -15.42 -5.32
CA LEU A 188 15.92 -16.40 -4.84
C LEU A 188 16.53 -17.46 -3.91
N ASP A 189 17.78 -17.85 -4.16
CA ASP A 189 18.56 -18.85 -3.41
C ASP A 189 18.55 -18.63 -1.90
N PRO A 190 18.64 -17.40 -1.35
CA PRO A 190 18.59 -17.19 0.10
C PRO A 190 17.27 -17.60 0.78
N TYR A 191 16.24 -17.92 0.00
CA TYR A 191 14.91 -18.32 0.47
C TYR A 191 14.61 -19.79 0.23
N PHE A 192 15.53 -20.59 -0.31
CA PHE A 192 15.38 -22.04 -0.48
C PHE A 192 16.27 -22.80 0.51
#